data_AF-A0A7L3M8L0-F1
#
_entry.id   AF-A0A7L3M8L0-F1
#
_cell.length_a   1.000
_cell.length_b   1.000
_cell.length_c   1.000
_cell.angle_alpha   90.00
_cell.angle_beta   90.00
_cell.angle_gamma   90.00
#
_symmetry.space_group_name_H-M   'P 1'
#
loop_
_entity.id
_entity.type
_entity.pdbx_description
1 polymer ?
#
loop_
_entity_poly.entity_id
_entity_poly.type
_entity_poly.pdbx_seq_one_letter_code
_entity_poly.pdbx_strand_id
1 'polypeptide(L)'
;IFFFSSEDKITVHFINRDGDKLTAKGKPGDSLLDVVVDNNLDIDGFGACEGTLACSTCHLIFEDHIFEKLDAITDEEMDMLDLAYGLTET
;
A
#
# COMPACT_ATOMS: atom_id res chain seq x y z
N ILE A 1 4.00 -5.87 23.70
CA ILE A 1 5.06 -5.41 22.78
C ILE A 1 5.47 -6.63 21.98
N PHE A 2 4.91 -6.81 20.77
CA PHE A 2 5.37 -7.86 19.87
C PHE A 2 6.70 -7.40 19.26
N PHE A 3 7.75 -8.20 19.43
CA PHE A 3 9.08 -7.94 18.88
C PHE A 3 9.21 -8.78 17.61
N PHE A 4 9.07 -8.17 16.44
CA PHE A 4 9.29 -8.87 15.18
C PHE A 4 10.81 -9.00 14.93
N SER A 5 11.26 -10.19 14.55
CA SER A 5 12.64 -10.42 14.16
C SER A 5 12.90 -9.84 12.77
N SER A 6 14.14 -9.45 12.49
CA SER A 6 14.61 -9.04 11.16
C SER A 6 14.33 -10.09 10.05
N GLU A 7 14.00 -11.33 10.43
CA GLU A 7 13.75 -12.47 9.55
C GLU A 7 12.26 -12.74 9.28
N ASP A 8 11.34 -12.08 9.99
CA ASP A 8 9.90 -12.29 9.83
C ASP A 8 9.41 -11.58 8.56
N LYS A 9 9.26 -12.36 7.47
CA LYS A 9 8.70 -11.87 6.21
C LYS A 9 7.23 -12.29 6.06
N ILE A 10 6.38 -11.34 5.73
CA ILE A 10 5.00 -11.57 5.33
C ILE A 10 4.87 -11.58 3.80
N THR A 11 3.85 -12.27 3.30
CA THR A 11 3.55 -12.29 1.86
C THR A 11 2.46 -11.27 1.60
N VAL A 12 2.66 -10.41 0.60
CA VAL A 12 1.65 -9.47 0.12
C VAL A 12 1.35 -9.77 -1.34
N HIS A 13 0.07 -9.74 -1.70
CA HIS A 13 -0.40 -9.93 -3.05
C HIS A 13 -0.98 -8.62 -3.56
N PHE A 14 -0.41 -8.10 -4.65
CA PHE A 14 -0.92 -6.94 -5.34
C PHE A 14 -1.64 -7.41 -6.60
N ILE A 15 -2.84 -6.88 -6.84
CA ILE A 15 -3.56 -7.09 -8.08
C ILE A 15 -3.39 -5.82 -8.90
N ASN A 16 -2.70 -5.91 -10.02
CA ASN A 16 -2.42 -4.76 -10.88
C ASN A 16 -3.69 -4.38 -11.69
N ARG A 17 -3.67 -3.20 -12.32
CA ARG A 17 -4.83 -2.62 -13.05
C ARG A 17 -5.28 -3.48 -14.23
N ASP A 18 -4.38 -4.28 -14.79
CA ASP A 18 -4.64 -5.27 -15.85
C ASP A 18 -5.21 -6.60 -15.32
N GLY A 19 -5.27 -6.78 -14.00
CA GLY A 19 -5.71 -7.98 -13.31
C GLY A 19 -4.59 -8.94 -12.93
N ASP A 20 -3.33 -8.64 -13.26
CA ASP A 20 -2.21 -9.53 -12.97
C ASP A 20 -1.88 -9.54 -11.46
N LYS A 21 -1.63 -10.74 -10.93
CA LYS A 21 -1.27 -10.94 -9.53
C LYS A 21 0.24 -10.92 -9.35
N LEU A 22 0.74 -9.88 -8.68
CA LEU A 22 2.13 -9.73 -8.27
C LEU A 22 2.28 -10.18 -6.81
N THR A 23 3.30 -10.99 -6.51
CA THR A 23 3.55 -11.50 -5.15
C THR A 23 4.90 -11.01 -4.64
N ALA A 24 4.89 -10.34 -3.50
CA ALA A 24 6.08 -9.78 -2.86
C ALA A 24 6.23 -10.25 -1.41
N LYS A 25 7.42 -10.00 -0.86
CA LYS A 25 7.71 -10.20 0.56
C LYS A 25 8.02 -8.85 1.21
N GLY A 26 7.32 -8.55 2.29
CA GLY A 26 7.59 -7.39 3.15
C GLY A 26 7.91 -7.82 4.57
N LYS A 27 8.39 -6.90 5.39
CA LYS A 27 8.56 -7.08 6.83
C LYS A 27 7.52 -6.26 7.59
N PRO A 28 7.10 -6.70 8.78
CA PRO A 28 6.32 -5.85 9.67
C PRO A 28 7.03 -4.53 9.93
N GLY A 29 6.34 -3.42 9.68
CA GLY A 29 6.87 -2.06 9.78
C GLY A 29 7.24 -1.42 8.45
N ASP A 30 7.39 -2.19 7.37
CA ASP A 30 7.54 -1.65 6.02
C ASP A 30 6.21 -1.01 5.58
N SER A 31 6.28 0.11 4.86
CA SER A 31 5.11 0.62 4.15
C SER A 31 4.85 -0.24 2.90
N LEU A 32 3.61 -0.25 2.37
CA LEU A 32 3.33 -0.96 1.12
C LEU A 32 4.06 -0.35 -0.08
N LEU A 33 4.43 0.93 0.00
CA LEU A 33 5.33 1.57 -0.97
C LEU A 33 6.72 0.92 -0.95
N ASP A 34 7.30 0.75 0.23
CA ASP A 34 8.61 0.09 0.38
C ASP A 34 8.53 -1.34 -0.18
N VAL A 35 7.46 -2.08 0.10
CA VAL A 35 7.27 -3.43 -0.43
C VAL A 35 7.26 -3.46 -1.96
N VAL A 36 6.57 -2.51 -2.61
CA VAL A 36 6.52 -2.40 -4.08
C VAL A 36 7.90 -2.07 -4.65
N VAL A 37 8.58 -1.06 -4.08
CA VAL A 37 9.87 -0.56 -4.57
C VAL A 37 11.00 -1.57 -4.34
N ASP A 38 11.13 -2.11 -3.12
CA ASP A 38 12.21 -3.03 -2.73
C ASP A 38 12.11 -4.39 -3.46
N ASN A 39 10.91 -4.78 -3.86
CA ASN A 39 10.70 -6.00 -4.65
C ASN A 39 10.67 -5.72 -6.17
N ASN A 40 10.91 -4.48 -6.60
CA ASN A 40 10.90 -4.07 -8.02
C ASN A 40 9.62 -4.52 -8.75
N LEU A 41 8.46 -4.35 -8.12
CA LEU A 41 7.18 -4.71 -8.75
C LEU A 41 6.84 -3.74 -9.88
N ASP A 42 6.35 -4.29 -11.00
CA ASP A 42 5.98 -3.53 -12.19
C ASP A 42 4.56 -2.95 -12.05
N ILE A 43 4.44 -1.85 -11.32
CA ILE A 43 3.17 -1.11 -11.13
C ILE A 43 3.38 0.32 -11.62
N ASP A 44 2.93 0.58 -12.84
CA ASP A 44 3.16 1.85 -13.54
C ASP A 44 2.72 3.08 -12.73
N GLY A 45 3.70 3.96 -12.49
CA GLY A 45 3.52 5.25 -11.84
C GLY A 45 3.24 5.18 -10.34
N PHE A 46 3.34 4.01 -9.71
CA PHE A 46 3.07 3.84 -8.28
C PHE A 46 4.09 4.58 -7.43
N GLY A 47 3.61 5.35 -6.44
CA GLY A 47 4.49 5.99 -5.45
C GLY A 47 5.28 7.19 -5.96
N ALA A 48 4.74 7.96 -6.92
CA ALA A 48 5.44 9.06 -7.58
C ALA A 48 6.01 10.15 -6.65
N CYS A 49 5.43 10.35 -5.46
CA CYS A 49 5.92 11.32 -4.46
C CYS A 49 6.86 10.71 -3.42
N GLU A 50 7.25 9.44 -3.54
CA GLU A 50 8.15 8.78 -2.58
C GLU A 50 7.62 8.77 -1.13
N GLY A 51 6.31 8.69 -0.95
CA GLY A 51 5.68 8.61 0.37
C GLY A 51 5.60 9.93 1.13
N THR A 52 5.80 11.08 0.48
CA THR A 52 5.70 12.40 1.12
C THR A 52 4.28 12.96 1.16
N LEU A 53 3.26 12.12 0.99
CA LEU A 53 1.84 12.49 1.02
C LEU A 53 1.47 13.64 0.05
N ALA A 54 2.12 13.71 -1.11
CA ALA A 54 1.93 14.79 -2.09
C ALA A 54 1.30 14.31 -3.42
N CYS A 55 0.81 13.07 -3.46
CA CYS A 55 0.08 12.50 -4.59
C CYS A 55 -0.83 11.36 -4.11
N SER A 56 -1.69 10.86 -4.99
CA SER A 56 -2.56 9.70 -4.76
C SER A 56 -2.16 8.46 -5.57
N THR A 57 -0.93 8.43 -6.11
CA THR A 57 -0.48 7.34 -7.00
C THR A 57 -0.17 6.03 -6.29
N CYS A 58 -0.06 6.05 -4.95
CA CYS A 58 0.08 4.86 -4.11
C CYS A 58 -1.26 4.30 -3.62
N HIS A 59 -2.39 4.80 -4.15
CA HIS A 59 -3.72 4.32 -3.81
C HIS A 59 -3.83 2.80 -4.02
N LEU A 60 -4.34 2.10 -2.99
CA LEU A 60 -4.58 0.67 -2.96
C LEU A 60 -5.99 0.43 -2.44
N ILE A 61 -6.63 -0.62 -2.97
CA ILE A 61 -7.92 -1.11 -2.50
C ILE A 61 -7.66 -2.38 -1.68
N PHE A 62 -8.27 -2.47 -0.49
CA PHE A 62 -8.05 -3.56 0.45
C PHE A 62 -9.25 -4.49 0.52
N GLU A 63 -9.04 -5.71 0.99
CA GLU A 63 -10.16 -6.56 1.43
C GLU A 63 -10.75 -5.98 2.73
N ASP A 64 -12.08 -5.99 2.86
CA ASP A 64 -12.82 -5.38 3.98
C ASP A 64 -12.21 -5.71 5.36
N HIS A 65 -11.92 -6.98 5.60
CA HIS A 65 -11.43 -7.48 6.90
C HIS A 65 -9.99 -7.02 7.25
N ILE A 66 -9.25 -6.49 6.28
CA ILE A 66 -7.95 -5.84 6.46
C ILE A 66 -8.16 -4.34 6.66
N PHE A 67 -8.98 -3.71 5.82
CA PHE A 67 -9.29 -2.28 5.91
C PHE A 67 -9.83 -1.90 7.29
N GLU A 68 -10.73 -2.69 7.86
CA GLU A 68 -11.30 -2.51 9.21
C GLU A 68 -10.26 -2.51 10.35
N LYS A 69 -9.03 -2.96 10.09
CA LYS A 69 -7.95 -3.06 11.08
C LYS A 69 -6.85 -2.01 10.90
N LEU A 70 -6.94 -1.19 9.85
CA LEU A 70 -5.99 -0.10 9.63
C LEU A 70 -6.19 0.98 10.68
N ASP A 71 -5.13 1.77 10.89
CA ASP A 71 -5.23 2.97 11.71
C ASP A 71 -6.22 3.97 11.09
N ALA A 72 -6.77 4.86 11.91
CA ALA A 72 -7.66 5.90 11.41
C ALA A 72 -6.91 6.79 10.40
N ILE A 73 -7.49 6.94 9.22
CA ILE A 73 -7.00 7.87 8.19
C ILE A 73 -6.90 9.28 8.77
N THR A 74 -5.82 9.98 8.43
CA THR A 74 -5.63 11.39 8.80
C THR A 74 -6.32 12.32 7.82
N ASP A 75 -6.66 13.54 8.24
CA ASP A 75 -7.28 14.54 7.35
C ASP A 75 -6.38 14.85 6.13
N GLU A 76 -5.07 14.93 6.32
CA GLU A 76 -4.11 15.21 5.24
C GLU A 76 -4.08 14.08 4.19
N GLU A 77 -4.15 12.82 4.66
CA GLU A 77 -4.25 11.66 3.78
C GLU A 77 -5.59 11.63 3.04
N MET A 78 -6.68 11.98 3.72
CA MET A 78 -8.02 12.06 3.12
C MET A 78 -8.09 13.12 2.02
N ASP A 79 -7.50 14.29 2.24
CA ASP A 79 -7.42 15.38 1.25
C ASP A 79 -6.72 14.93 -0.04
N MET A 80 -5.69 14.08 0.07
CA MET A 80 -5.01 13.50 -1.09
C MET A 80 -5.81 12.36 -1.72
N LEU A 81 -6.46 11.53 -0.89
CA LEU A 81 -7.23 10.38 -1.34
C LEU A 81 -8.48 10.80 -2.13
N ASP A 82 -9.10 11.92 -1.78
CA ASP A 82 -10.22 12.52 -2.53
C ASP A 82 -9.86 12.86 -3.99
N LEU A 83 -8.57 13.01 -4.28
CA LEU A 83 -8.06 13.25 -5.63
C LEU A 83 -7.71 11.94 -6.39
N ALA A 84 -7.88 10.77 -5.76
CA ALA A 84 -7.54 9.48 -6.35
C ALA A 84 -8.52 9.08 -7.45
N TYR A 85 -7.99 8.55 -8.54
CA TYR A 85 -8.81 7.96 -9.60
C TYR A 85 -9.38 6.61 -9.14
N GLY A 86 -10.69 6.43 -9.30
CA GLY A 86 -11.37 5.17 -9.00
C GLY A 86 -11.47 4.85 -7.50
N LEU A 87 -11.51 5.89 -6.65
CA LEU A 87 -11.72 5.74 -5.22
C LEU A 87 -13.04 5.00 -4.91
N THR A 88 -12.97 4.04 -4.00
CA THR A 88 -14.10 3.29 -3.44
C THR A 88 -14.15 3.48 -1.93
N GLU A 89 -15.33 3.30 -1.31
CA GLU A 89 -15.47 3.36 0.15
C GLU A 89 -14.89 2.12 0.86
N THR A 90 -14.39 1.16 0.08
CA THR A 90 -13.92 -0.18 0.49
C THR A 90 -12.78 -0.60 -0.42
#